data_AF-A0A538IJY1-F1
#
_entry.id   AF-A0A538IJY1-F1
#
_cell.length_a   1.000
_cell.length_b   1.000
_cell.length_c   1.000
_cell.angle_alpha   90.00
_cell.angle_beta   90.00
_cell.angle_gamma   90.00
#
_symmetry.space_group_name_H-M   'P 1'
#
loop_
_entity.id
_entity.type
_entity.pdbx_description
1 polymer ?
#
loop_
_entity_poly.entity_id
_entity_poly.type
_entity_poly.pdbx_seq_one_letter_code
_entity_poly.pdbx_strand_id
1 'polypeptide(L)'
;MIDVLADFDHGDGELLLASFRERGAGMCAAIARAREAGVPVIYVNDDRDRWDSDAPALAREAASGPRGDVVGQLLPRAGDHVLLKHRYSAFDHTALELLLASLRVGRVLLVGSATEGVVQTAPDVREHGLKATILVDARAQRPTNAWKRRLFAMRRMSAASEFGGLAARRRRAAMSGSSDLRRG
;
A
#
# COMPACT_ATOMS: atom_id res chain seq x y z
N MET A 1 -0.54 -5.94 2.38
CA MET A 1 -1.97 -6.12 2.08
C MET A 1 -2.77 -5.16 2.96
N ILE A 2 -3.46 -4.19 2.39
CA ILE A 2 -4.27 -3.22 3.16
C ILE A 2 -5.75 -3.60 3.00
N ASP A 3 -6.47 -3.66 4.11
CA ASP A 3 -7.91 -3.95 4.24
C ASP A 3 -8.48 -5.07 3.33
N VAL A 4 -7.71 -6.14 3.10
CA VAL A 4 -8.16 -7.29 2.28
C VAL A 4 -9.14 -8.20 3.02
N LEU A 5 -9.15 -8.12 4.36
CA LEU A 5 -10.12 -8.78 5.22
C LEU A 5 -11.34 -7.89 5.55
N ALA A 6 -11.62 -6.81 4.80
CA ALA A 6 -12.79 -5.95 5.04
C ALA A 6 -14.12 -6.64 4.66
N ASP A 7 -15.15 -6.51 5.51
CA ASP A 7 -16.47 -7.15 5.33
C ASP A 7 -17.33 -6.57 4.19
N PHE A 8 -17.03 -5.34 3.77
CA PHE A 8 -17.81 -4.55 2.82
C PHE A 8 -19.21 -4.16 3.32
N ASP A 9 -19.45 -4.16 4.64
CA ASP A 9 -20.74 -3.78 5.23
C ASP A 9 -20.83 -2.25 5.40
N HIS A 10 -21.05 -1.54 4.29
CA HIS A 10 -21.25 -0.10 4.26
C HIS A 10 -21.99 0.33 2.99
N GLY A 11 -22.47 1.58 2.93
CA GLY A 11 -23.42 2.06 1.91
C GLY A 11 -22.99 1.90 0.44
N ASP A 12 -21.70 1.78 0.17
CA ASP A 12 -21.11 1.54 -1.17
C ASP A 12 -20.24 0.26 -1.22
N GLY A 13 -20.49 -0.67 -0.30
CA GLY A 13 -19.80 -1.96 -0.16
C GLY A 13 -19.88 -2.85 -1.40
N GLU A 14 -21.06 -2.99 -1.99
CA GLU A 14 -21.28 -3.82 -3.19
C GLU A 14 -20.41 -3.38 -4.38
N LEU A 15 -20.28 -2.07 -4.59
CA LEU A 15 -19.46 -1.51 -5.67
C LEU A 15 -17.97 -1.76 -5.42
N LEU A 16 -17.53 -1.63 -4.16
CA LEU A 16 -16.15 -1.91 -3.79
C LEU A 16 -15.84 -3.41 -3.86
N LEU A 17 -16.78 -4.27 -3.46
CA LEU A 17 -16.69 -5.72 -3.57
C LEU A 17 -16.56 -6.17 -5.03
N ALA A 18 -17.33 -5.58 -5.95
CA ALA A 18 -17.19 -5.85 -7.38
C ALA A 18 -15.78 -5.51 -7.89
N SER A 19 -15.24 -4.34 -7.50
CA SER A 19 -13.85 -3.96 -7.83
C SER A 19 -12.83 -4.89 -7.16
N PHE A 20 -13.08 -5.31 -5.92
CA PHE A 20 -12.23 -6.24 -5.20
C PHE A 20 -12.13 -7.58 -5.93
N ARG A 21 -13.26 -8.13 -6.41
CA ARG A 21 -13.29 -9.34 -7.22
C ARG A 21 -12.52 -9.19 -8.53
N GLU A 22 -12.70 -8.08 -9.24
CA GLU A 22 -11.96 -7.77 -10.48
C GLU A 22 -10.43 -7.76 -10.24
N ARG A 23 -9.99 -7.24 -9.09
CA ARG A 23 -8.57 -7.11 -8.72
C ARG A 23 -8.00 -8.33 -8.01
N GLY A 24 -8.85 -9.29 -7.63
CA GLY A 24 -8.47 -10.45 -6.82
C GLY A 24 -7.32 -11.24 -7.43
N ALA A 25 -7.35 -11.51 -8.75
CA ALA A 25 -6.28 -12.21 -9.44
C ALA A 25 -4.92 -11.49 -9.34
N GLY A 26 -4.92 -10.15 -9.45
CA GLY A 26 -3.72 -9.34 -9.28
C GLY A 26 -3.17 -9.41 -7.85
N MET A 27 -4.05 -9.36 -6.85
CA MET A 27 -3.66 -9.51 -5.44
C MET A 27 -3.07 -10.90 -5.16
N CYS A 28 -3.69 -11.96 -5.66
CA CYS A 28 -3.20 -13.33 -5.53
C CYS A 28 -1.80 -13.47 -6.16
N ALA A 29 -1.62 -12.96 -7.38
CA ALA A 29 -0.34 -13.01 -8.08
C ALA A 29 0.76 -12.22 -7.34
N ALA A 30 0.43 -11.06 -6.76
CA ALA A 30 1.37 -10.27 -5.98
C ALA A 30 1.85 -11.02 -4.72
N ILE A 31 0.93 -11.62 -3.97
CA ILE A 31 1.28 -12.41 -2.78
C ILE A 31 2.09 -13.65 -3.15
N ALA A 32 1.68 -14.38 -4.20
CA ALA A 32 2.39 -15.58 -4.64
C ALA A 32 3.86 -15.27 -4.96
N ARG A 33 4.10 -14.24 -5.77
CA ARG A 33 5.46 -13.80 -6.13
C ARG A 33 6.26 -13.30 -4.93
N ALA A 34 5.61 -12.61 -3.98
CA ALA A 34 6.27 -12.18 -2.76
C ALA A 34 6.77 -13.39 -1.95
N ARG A 35 5.91 -14.39 -1.76
CA ARG A 35 6.25 -15.62 -1.04
C ARG A 35 7.34 -16.42 -1.75
N GLU A 36 7.24 -16.59 -3.07
CA GLU A 36 8.27 -17.25 -3.89
C GLU A 36 9.64 -16.57 -3.78
N ALA A 37 9.66 -15.24 -3.68
CA ALA A 37 10.87 -14.45 -3.53
C ALA A 37 11.34 -14.28 -2.07
N GLY A 38 10.67 -14.91 -1.10
CA GLY A 38 10.98 -14.75 0.33
C GLY A 38 10.73 -13.34 0.87
N VAL A 39 9.91 -12.54 0.19
CA VAL A 39 9.51 -11.19 0.62
C VAL A 39 8.42 -11.30 1.68
N PRO A 40 8.57 -10.68 2.87
CA PRO A 40 7.57 -10.71 3.92
C PRO A 40 6.21 -10.16 3.46
N VAL A 41 5.13 -10.89 3.77
CA VAL A 41 3.76 -10.43 3.52
C VAL A 41 3.16 -9.95 4.83
N ILE A 42 2.78 -8.67 4.84
CA ILE A 42 2.19 -8.01 6.01
C ILE A 42 0.77 -7.58 5.64
N TYR A 43 -0.20 -8.00 6.45
CA TYR A 43 -1.59 -7.59 6.41
C TYR A 43 -1.79 -6.46 7.41
N VAL A 44 -2.43 -5.38 6.99
CA VAL A 44 -2.84 -4.29 7.86
C VAL A 44 -4.31 -4.02 7.60
N ASN A 45 -5.15 -4.30 8.58
CA ASN A 45 -6.57 -4.43 8.38
C ASN A 45 -7.34 -3.66 9.43
N ASP A 46 -8.38 -2.95 9.00
CA ASP A 46 -9.36 -2.36 9.89
C ASP A 46 -10.19 -3.43 10.60
N ASP A 47 -10.42 -3.26 11.90
CA ASP A 47 -11.27 -4.11 12.71
C ASP A 47 -12.67 -3.52 12.94
N ARG A 48 -12.99 -2.37 12.35
CA ARG A 48 -14.28 -1.67 12.41
C ARG A 48 -14.63 -1.14 13.79
N ASP A 49 -13.64 -0.58 14.49
CA ASP A 49 -13.79 -0.03 15.85
C ASP A 49 -14.36 -1.05 16.84
N ARG A 50 -14.10 -2.35 16.64
CA ARG A 50 -14.52 -3.39 17.58
C ARG A 50 -13.59 -3.48 18.79
N TRP A 51 -12.29 -3.16 18.63
CA TRP A 51 -11.25 -3.12 19.67
C TRP A 51 -11.02 -4.42 20.45
N ASP A 52 -11.88 -5.43 20.30
CA ASP A 52 -11.83 -6.75 20.91
C ASP A 52 -11.55 -7.88 19.89
N SER A 53 -11.35 -7.49 18.62
CA SER A 53 -11.19 -8.42 17.51
C SER A 53 -9.73 -8.80 17.30
N ASP A 54 -9.54 -9.99 16.71
CA ASP A 54 -8.22 -10.50 16.36
C ASP A 54 -8.14 -10.90 14.87
N ALA A 55 -6.90 -11.10 14.41
CA ALA A 55 -6.64 -11.49 13.03
C ALA A 55 -7.35 -12.80 12.61
N PRO A 56 -7.35 -13.88 13.43
CA PRO A 56 -8.13 -15.09 13.14
C PRO A 56 -9.63 -14.86 13.01
N ALA A 57 -10.24 -14.01 13.84
CA ALA A 57 -11.65 -13.65 13.74
C ALA A 57 -11.94 -12.92 12.43
N LEU A 58 -11.15 -11.89 12.10
CA LEU A 58 -11.30 -11.17 10.82
C LEU A 58 -11.13 -12.09 9.61
N ALA A 59 -10.18 -13.02 9.65
CA ALA A 59 -9.97 -13.98 8.57
C ALA A 59 -11.15 -14.95 8.41
N ARG A 60 -11.73 -15.44 9.52
CA ARG A 60 -12.94 -16.30 9.49
C ARG A 60 -14.15 -15.55 8.96
N GLU A 61 -14.42 -14.37 9.49
CA GLU A 61 -15.49 -13.48 9.00
C GLU A 61 -15.32 -13.17 7.51
N ALA A 62 -14.08 -13.00 7.05
CA ALA A 62 -13.79 -12.79 5.65
C ALA A 62 -14.15 -13.97 4.78
N ALA A 63 -13.73 -15.16 5.18
CA ALA A 63 -13.98 -16.39 4.45
C ALA A 63 -15.48 -16.73 4.37
N SER A 64 -16.25 -16.43 5.41
CA SER A 64 -17.70 -16.66 5.45
C SER A 64 -18.54 -15.50 4.89
N GLY A 65 -17.91 -14.36 4.59
CA GLY A 65 -18.59 -13.15 4.17
C GLY A 65 -18.83 -13.06 2.66
N PRO A 66 -19.36 -11.90 2.18
CA PRO A 66 -19.74 -11.69 0.78
C PRO A 66 -18.63 -11.90 -0.25
N ARG A 67 -17.36 -11.87 0.17
CA ARG A 67 -16.15 -12.01 -0.66
C ARG A 67 -15.47 -13.38 -0.57
N GLY A 68 -16.12 -14.35 0.08
CA GLY A 68 -15.57 -15.69 0.32
C GLY A 68 -15.01 -16.36 -0.95
N ASP A 69 -15.62 -16.06 -2.10
CA ASP A 69 -15.24 -16.53 -3.43
C ASP A 69 -13.82 -16.12 -3.87
N VAL A 70 -13.32 -14.97 -3.40
CA VAL A 70 -12.00 -14.44 -3.77
C VAL A 70 -11.03 -14.40 -2.59
N VAL A 71 -11.51 -14.09 -1.38
CA VAL A 71 -10.61 -13.85 -0.25
C VAL A 71 -9.92 -15.12 0.25
N GLY A 72 -10.46 -16.30 -0.02
CA GLY A 72 -9.87 -17.57 0.42
C GLY A 72 -8.39 -17.73 0.02
N GLN A 73 -8.02 -17.29 -1.19
CA GLN A 73 -6.63 -17.31 -1.66
C GLN A 73 -5.76 -16.17 -1.08
N LEU A 74 -6.41 -15.13 -0.56
CA LEU A 74 -5.80 -13.94 0.02
C LEU A 74 -5.66 -14.03 1.53
N LEU A 75 -6.18 -15.07 2.18
CA LEU A 75 -6.06 -15.23 3.64
C LEU A 75 -4.57 -15.30 4.08
N PRO A 76 -4.25 -14.72 5.25
CA PRO A 76 -2.93 -14.87 5.85
C PRO A 76 -2.56 -16.35 6.02
N ARG A 77 -1.28 -16.68 5.80
CA ARG A 77 -0.70 -18.00 6.04
C ARG A 77 0.24 -17.96 7.22
N ALA A 78 0.66 -19.13 7.70
CA ALA A 78 1.71 -19.24 8.69
C ALA A 78 2.97 -18.49 8.22
N GLY A 79 3.52 -17.64 9.08
CA GLY A 79 4.66 -16.77 8.78
C GLY A 79 4.31 -15.38 8.24
N ASP A 80 3.06 -15.14 7.82
CA ASP A 80 2.61 -13.79 7.50
C ASP A 80 2.36 -12.98 8.79
N HIS A 81 2.53 -11.66 8.71
CA HIS A 81 2.20 -10.77 9.83
C HIS A 81 0.82 -10.14 9.61
N VAL A 82 0.04 -9.99 10.68
CA VAL A 82 -1.26 -9.29 10.63
C VAL A 82 -1.29 -8.23 11.73
N LEU A 83 -1.55 -6.99 11.32
CA LEU A 83 -1.70 -5.83 12.19
C LEU A 83 -3.11 -5.28 12.04
N LEU A 84 -3.67 -4.79 13.14
CA LEU A 84 -4.93 -4.06 13.14
C LEU A 84 -4.66 -2.56 13.06
N LYS A 85 -5.55 -1.84 12.40
CA LYS A 85 -5.54 -0.37 12.31
C LYS A 85 -6.95 0.18 12.49
N HIS A 86 -7.08 1.44 12.91
CA HIS A 86 -8.38 2.12 13.02
C HIS A 86 -8.44 3.40 12.17
N ARG A 87 -7.48 3.54 11.25
CA ARG A 87 -7.28 4.73 10.42
C ARG A 87 -6.95 4.33 9.00
N TYR A 88 -6.90 5.31 8.10
CA TYR A 88 -6.66 5.03 6.70
C TYR A 88 -5.23 4.58 6.42
N SER A 89 -4.24 5.29 6.99
CA SER A 89 -2.86 4.87 6.82
C SER A 89 -2.58 3.61 7.62
N ALA A 90 -1.80 2.72 7.03
CA ALA A 90 -1.30 1.54 7.72
C ALA A 90 -0.29 1.87 8.84
N PHE A 91 0.24 3.10 8.89
CA PHE A 91 1.17 3.56 9.94
C PHE A 91 0.47 4.18 11.14
N ASP A 92 -0.71 4.76 10.95
CA ASP A 92 -1.42 5.55 11.96
C ASP A 92 -1.70 4.71 13.23
N HIS A 93 -0.88 4.93 14.25
CA HIS A 93 -0.96 4.25 15.55
C HIS A 93 -0.91 2.72 15.47
N THR A 94 -0.13 2.16 14.53
CA THR A 94 0.10 0.72 14.41
C THR A 94 1.57 0.35 14.70
N ALA A 95 1.85 -0.93 14.88
CA ALA A 95 3.22 -1.44 15.01
C ALA A 95 3.97 -1.58 13.66
N LEU A 96 3.43 -1.05 12.56
CA LEU A 96 3.97 -1.29 11.22
C LEU A 96 5.40 -0.77 11.06
N GLU A 97 5.71 0.42 11.59
CA GLU A 97 7.07 0.98 11.53
C GLU A 97 8.08 0.05 12.21
N LEU A 98 7.78 -0.37 13.44
CA LEU A 98 8.64 -1.27 14.23
C LEU A 98 8.84 -2.60 13.52
N LEU A 99 7.77 -3.16 12.94
CA LEU A 99 7.83 -4.41 12.20
C LEU A 99 8.72 -4.27 10.95
N LEU A 100 8.51 -3.24 10.14
CA LEU A 100 9.32 -2.98 8.93
C LEU A 100 10.80 -2.80 9.26
N ALA A 101 11.11 -2.10 10.37
CA ALA A 101 12.48 -1.93 10.86
C ALA A 101 13.10 -3.26 11.30
N SER A 102 12.36 -4.08 12.06
CA SER A 102 12.83 -5.40 12.51
C SER A 102 13.14 -6.35 11.35
N LEU A 103 12.36 -6.25 10.27
CA LEU A 103 12.52 -7.01 9.03
C LEU A 103 13.56 -6.38 8.08
N ARG A 104 14.17 -5.25 8.46
CA ARG A 104 15.16 -4.50 7.66
C ARG A 104 14.67 -4.17 6.25
N VAL A 105 13.39 -3.81 6.14
CA VAL A 105 12.75 -3.49 4.86
C VAL A 105 13.27 -2.15 4.34
N GLY A 106 13.60 -2.08 3.04
CA GLY A 106 13.95 -0.83 2.34
C GLY A 106 12.93 -0.38 1.27
N ARG A 107 11.95 -1.24 0.96
CA ARG A 107 10.91 -1.00 -0.04
C ARG A 107 9.62 -1.71 0.35
N VAL A 108 8.49 -1.02 0.21
CA VAL A 108 7.15 -1.54 0.48
C VAL A 108 6.34 -1.54 -0.82
N LEU A 109 5.76 -2.70 -1.13
CA LEU A 109 4.75 -2.85 -2.18
C LEU A 109 3.35 -2.78 -1.54
N LEU A 110 2.54 -1.83 -1.99
CA LEU A 110 1.21 -1.56 -1.45
C LEU A 110 0.15 -2.12 -2.40
N VAL A 111 -0.72 -2.95 -1.83
CA VAL A 111 -1.81 -3.68 -2.52
C VAL A 111 -2.99 -3.81 -1.57
N GLY A 112 -4.18 -4.04 -2.10
CA GLY A 112 -5.38 -4.31 -1.32
C GLY A 112 -6.53 -3.35 -1.60
N SER A 113 -7.31 -3.05 -0.57
CA SER A 113 -8.54 -2.26 -0.60
C SER A 113 -8.54 -1.25 0.56
N ALA A 114 -9.34 -0.20 0.55
CA ALA A 114 -9.71 0.53 -0.66
C ALA A 114 -8.54 1.43 -1.12
N THR A 115 -8.71 2.12 -2.23
CA THR A 115 -7.68 3.01 -2.80
C THR A 115 -7.21 4.07 -1.82
N GLU A 116 -8.10 4.57 -0.97
CA GLU A 116 -7.87 5.59 0.04
C GLU A 116 -6.78 5.15 1.01
N GLY A 117 -6.96 4.01 1.68
CA GLY A 117 -5.96 3.48 2.62
C GLY A 117 -4.63 3.15 1.95
N VAL A 118 -4.66 2.53 0.76
CA VAL A 118 -3.45 2.21 -0.02
C VAL A 118 -2.68 3.47 -0.42
N VAL A 119 -3.37 4.51 -0.90
CA VAL A 119 -2.75 5.75 -1.36
C VAL A 119 -2.28 6.60 -0.19
N GLN A 120 -3.05 6.67 0.91
CA GLN A 120 -2.67 7.43 2.11
C GLN A 120 -1.49 6.80 2.85
N THR A 121 -1.31 5.48 2.78
CA THR A 121 -0.13 4.81 3.35
C THR A 121 1.16 5.15 2.59
N ALA A 122 1.07 5.48 1.29
CA ALA A 122 2.26 5.63 0.45
C ALA A 122 3.16 6.85 0.77
N PRO A 123 2.62 8.02 1.17
CA PRO A 123 3.40 9.10 1.79
C PRO A 123 4.14 8.64 3.04
N ASP A 124 3.48 8.01 4.00
CA ASP A 124 4.08 7.62 5.28
C ASP A 124 5.26 6.66 5.08
N VAL A 125 5.12 5.68 4.18
CA VAL A 125 6.26 4.82 3.77
C VAL A 125 7.48 5.65 3.38
N ARG A 126 7.28 6.75 2.62
CA ARG A 126 8.39 7.63 2.18
C ARG A 126 8.90 8.51 3.31
N GLU A 127 8.03 8.95 4.21
CA GLU A 127 8.41 9.75 5.39
C GLU A 127 9.30 8.95 6.35
N HIS A 128 9.09 7.63 6.45
CA HIS A 128 9.99 6.70 7.13
C HIS A 128 11.23 6.30 6.31
N GLY A 129 11.54 7.01 5.22
CA GLY A 129 12.74 6.80 4.41
C GLY A 129 12.72 5.55 3.50
N LEU A 130 11.56 4.89 3.36
CA LEU A 130 11.39 3.69 2.55
C LEU A 130 10.91 4.01 1.13
N LYS A 131 11.13 3.08 0.19
CA LYS A 131 10.58 3.20 -1.18
C LYS A 131 9.16 2.64 -1.25
N ALA A 132 8.18 3.46 -1.62
CA ALA A 132 6.81 3.01 -1.83
C ALA A 132 6.51 2.67 -3.29
N THR A 133 5.80 1.57 -3.55
CA THR A 133 5.25 1.25 -4.89
C THR A 133 3.84 0.70 -4.73
N ILE A 134 2.87 1.30 -5.41
CA ILE A 134 1.48 0.81 -5.44
C ILE A 134 1.32 -0.09 -6.67
N LEU A 135 0.87 -1.33 -6.48
CA LEU A 135 0.53 -2.20 -7.62
C LEU A 135 -0.91 -1.92 -8.05
N VAL A 136 -1.04 -1.23 -9.18
CA VAL A 136 -2.33 -0.71 -9.67
C VAL A 136 -3.32 -1.79 -10.09
N ASP A 137 -2.81 -2.94 -10.54
CA ASP A 137 -3.56 -4.14 -10.91
C ASP A 137 -4.05 -4.94 -9.68
N ALA A 138 -3.40 -4.77 -8.54
CA ALA A 138 -3.74 -5.41 -7.26
C ALA A 138 -4.35 -4.44 -6.24
N ARG A 139 -5.03 -3.39 -6.70
CA ARG A 139 -5.67 -2.38 -5.85
C ARG A 139 -7.15 -2.21 -6.21
N ALA A 140 -8.03 -2.55 -5.26
CA ALA A 140 -9.47 -2.30 -5.37
C ALA A 140 -9.80 -0.81 -5.17
N GLN A 141 -10.86 -0.35 -5.82
CA GLN A 141 -11.24 1.05 -5.77
C GLN A 141 -12.76 1.21 -5.85
N ARG A 142 -13.28 2.19 -5.11
CA ARG A 142 -14.66 2.63 -5.26
C ARG A 142 -14.82 3.26 -6.66
N PRO A 143 -15.87 2.94 -7.41
CA PRO A 143 -16.10 3.57 -8.71
C PRO A 143 -16.48 5.04 -8.48
N THR A 144 -15.56 5.97 -8.75
CA THR A 144 -15.88 7.40 -8.85
C THR A 144 -15.10 8.07 -9.97
N ASN A 145 -15.72 9.09 -10.58
CA ASN A 145 -15.05 10.02 -11.49
C ASN A 145 -13.95 10.86 -10.79
N ALA A 146 -13.93 10.88 -9.45
CA ALA A 146 -12.96 11.63 -8.64
C ALA A 146 -11.56 10.99 -8.59
N TRP A 147 -11.46 9.66 -8.62
CA TRP A 147 -10.16 8.96 -8.53
C TRP A 147 -9.31 9.09 -9.78
N LYS A 148 -9.92 9.17 -10.97
CA LYS A 148 -9.20 9.52 -12.21
C LYS A 148 -8.51 10.88 -12.06
N ARG A 149 -9.16 11.87 -11.44
CA ARG A 149 -8.60 13.22 -11.22
C ARG A 149 -7.45 13.20 -10.21
N ARG A 150 -7.56 12.44 -9.12
CA ARG A 150 -6.49 12.34 -8.10
C ARG A 150 -5.28 11.52 -8.55
N LEU A 151 -5.47 10.44 -9.32
CA LEU A 151 -4.37 9.71 -9.94
C LEU A 151 -3.63 10.58 -10.97
N PHE A 152 -4.36 11.39 -11.75
CA PHE A 152 -3.78 12.37 -12.65
C PHE A 152 -2.93 13.41 -11.90
N ALA A 153 -3.41 13.88 -10.74
CA ALA A 153 -2.66 14.79 -9.87
C ALA A 153 -1.41 14.12 -9.25
N MET A 154 -1.51 12.89 -8.75
CA MET A 154 -0.37 12.15 -8.20
C MET A 154 0.71 11.83 -9.23
N ARG A 155 0.33 11.42 -10.46
CA ARG A 155 1.29 11.23 -11.56
C ARG A 155 2.05 12.52 -11.87
N ARG A 156 1.39 13.68 -11.80
CA ARG A 156 2.04 14.99 -11.93
C ARG A 156 3.00 15.31 -10.79
N MET A 157 2.66 14.95 -9.55
CA MET A 157 3.53 15.18 -8.40
C MET A 157 4.77 14.27 -8.43
N SER A 158 4.63 13.00 -8.82
CA SER A 158 5.78 12.11 -9.04
C SER A 158 6.68 12.63 -10.16
N ALA A 159 6.12 13.06 -11.30
CA ALA A 159 6.91 13.66 -12.38
C ALA A 159 7.59 14.98 -11.94
N ALA A 160 6.91 15.83 -11.16
CA ALA A 160 7.49 17.06 -10.63
C ALA A 160 8.66 16.80 -9.67
N SER A 161 8.59 15.72 -8.88
CA SER A 161 9.70 15.30 -8.00
C SER A 161 10.92 14.79 -8.77
N GLU A 162 10.71 14.15 -9.93
CA GLU A 162 11.79 13.71 -10.83
C GLU A 162 12.46 14.89 -11.55
N PHE A 163 11.68 15.90 -11.98
CA PHE A 163 12.22 17.14 -12.57
C PHE A 163 12.98 18.00 -11.55
N GLY A 164 12.50 18.09 -10.30
CA GLY A 164 13.21 18.77 -9.22
C GLY A 164 14.56 18.11 -8.88
N GLY A 165 14.59 16.78 -8.87
CA GLY A 165 15.83 16.00 -8.67
C GLY A 165 16.84 16.19 -9.80
N LEU A 166 16.39 16.28 -11.06
CA LEU A 166 17.27 16.48 -12.22
C LEU A 166 17.83 17.92 -12.26
N ALA A 167 17.03 18.93 -11.92
CA ALA A 167 17.48 20.31 -11.80
C ALA A 167 18.50 20.51 -10.67
N ALA A 168 18.30 19.86 -9.52
CA ALA A 168 19.24 19.89 -8.39
C ALA A 168 20.58 19.19 -8.71
N ARG A 169 20.57 18.13 -9.52
CA ARG A 169 21.79 17.45 -10.00
C ARG A 169 22.57 18.29 -11.01
N ARG A 170 21.89 18.99 -11.93
CA ARG A 170 22.53 19.92 -12.88
C ARG A 170 23.17 21.12 -12.20
N ARG A 171 22.56 21.69 -11.16
CA ARG A 171 23.16 22.80 -10.39
C ARG A 171 24.42 22.37 -9.63
N ARG A 172 24.44 21.16 -9.05
CA ARG A 172 25.64 20.61 -8.39
C ARG A 172 26.79 20.35 -9.38
N ALA A 173 26.49 19.81 -10.56
CA ALA A 173 27.50 19.59 -11.60
C ALA A 173 28.07 20.91 -12.18
N ALA A 174 27.24 21.97 -12.28
CA ALA A 174 27.68 23.29 -12.72
C ALA A 174 28.54 24.02 -11.66
N MET A 175 28.28 23.78 -10.37
CA MET A 175 29.08 24.37 -9.27
C MET A 175 30.42 23.66 -9.05
N SER A 176 30.54 22.36 -9.35
CA SER A 176 31.80 21.62 -9.25
C SER A 176 32.75 21.83 -10.43
N GLY A 177 32.30 22.42 -11.54
CA GLY A 177 33.14 22.73 -12.71
C GLY A 177 33.75 24.14 -12.70
N SER A 178 33.45 24.97 -11.71
CA SER A 178 33.84 26.39 -11.65
C SER A 178 35.11 26.67 -10.83
N SER A 179 35.72 25.67 -10.19
CA SER A 179 36.88 25.86 -9.29
C SER A 179 38.25 25.80 -9.97
N ASP A 180 38.34 25.52 -11.27
CA ASP A 180 39.63 25.27 -11.95
C ASP A 180 40.14 26.41 -12.87
N LEU A 181 39.52 27.61 -12.84
CA LEU A 181 39.94 28.73 -13.71
C LEU A 181 40.53 29.94 -12.96
N ARG A 182 41.08 29.73 -11.76
CA ARG A 182 41.83 30.78 -11.03
C ARG A 182 43.15 30.29 -10.46
N ARG A 183 44.03 29.76 -11.33
CA ARG A 183 45.50 29.78 -11.15
C ARG A 183 46.16 29.85 -12.52
N GLY A 184 46.51 31.06 -12.93
CA GLY A 184 47.28 31.39 -14.13
C GLY A 184 47.76 32.82 -13.98
#